data_AF-A0A3N1S3J0-F1
#
_entry.id   AF-A0A3N1S3J0-F1
#
_cell.length_a   1.000
_cell.length_b   1.000
_cell.length_c   1.000
_cell.angle_alpha   90.00
_cell.angle_beta   90.00
_cell.angle_gamma   90.00
#
_symmetry.space_group_name_H-M   'P 1'
#
loop_
_entity.id
_entity.type
_entity.pdbx_description
1 polymer ?
#
loop_
_entity_poly.entity_id
_entity_poly.type
_entity_poly.pdbx_seq_one_letter_code
_entity_poly.pdbx_strand_id
1 'polypeptide(L)'
;MGRVGARVTQGRAEWLRVPVGDGAVRWATRGKCLRVLVVVHNVTSATRLLDVLPLFDGDLRIQLLATCPQSSAFSAGTAELLAGTGVPVLPWEQALQTPVDLAVSASFGGELELLRGKLAVLSHGVGYTKRLAAPDTGHRTPDAGAAAGTEAGARAGSESGPVPVFGQAPQWVLSDGVPVADALVLSHPEQCDRLRAACPEAAPTAVLAGDPCFDRVLAARPYRERFRRALGVRAGQRLIVLNSTWNPASFFGDGGTGGDDLLPALLPRLAREFPVDEYRFAAVLHPNIWHGHGPGQVRAWLDRARRGGLALIDPLEGWRQALVAADAVVGDHGSVTFYAAALGTPVLLAAAPLHELDPEAPISDFMRVAPRLDPGAPLREQVDRLVERHRPLPGPAEFTTSVPGEAAARLRSLFYSMMGAAEPEWPASLQPLPLPGHEPVSVTVPLHVLTRVSHRGEVTMTRWAGAPPSAGCADGDVHIAVHEDTRDVDGLELADVVFRDGRPDDPRFGSPALWTAEVLDRHPGCALAAFVAGPSECVVRPRGGRLLGLTSAPEAPVDPAAAASALHALLGAGDGGGNAVAGRLVALLADGGFTVRTGARSARVRVVGLSPG
;
A
#
# COMPACT_ATOMS: atom_id res chain seq x y z
N MET A 1 -26.92 12.78 50.04
CA MET A 1 -26.44 11.42 50.38
C MET A 1 -25.45 11.02 49.28
N GLY A 2 -24.20 10.73 49.67
CA GLY A 2 -22.94 10.70 48.90
C GLY A 2 -22.94 10.47 47.39
N ARG A 3 -22.40 11.46 46.65
CA ARG A 3 -21.72 11.26 45.36
C ARG A 3 -20.28 10.82 45.65
N VAL A 4 -19.91 9.60 45.29
CA VAL A 4 -18.50 9.19 45.19
C VAL A 4 -18.09 9.44 43.74
N GLY A 5 -17.38 10.55 43.53
CA GLY A 5 -16.71 10.83 42.26
C GLY A 5 -15.53 9.87 42.10
N ALA A 6 -15.63 8.97 41.13
CA ALA A 6 -14.44 8.30 40.60
C ALA A 6 -13.63 9.37 39.84
N ARG A 7 -12.63 9.93 40.51
CA ARG A 7 -11.53 10.63 39.83
C ARG A 7 -10.88 9.58 38.92
N VAL A 8 -10.96 9.79 37.62
CA VAL A 8 -10.06 9.16 36.66
C VAL A 8 -8.66 9.70 36.95
N THR A 9 -7.93 9.03 37.83
CA THR A 9 -6.47 9.19 37.93
C THR A 9 -5.87 8.55 36.69
N GLN A 10 -5.46 9.38 35.74
CA GLN A 10 -4.59 9.01 34.63
C GLN A 10 -3.34 8.36 35.24
N GLY A 11 -3.23 7.03 35.11
CA GLY A 11 -2.22 6.25 35.81
C GLY A 11 -0.81 6.63 35.35
N ARG A 12 0.12 6.80 36.29
CA ARG A 12 1.55 6.62 36.00
C ARG A 12 1.69 5.25 35.36
N ALA A 13 2.20 5.16 34.13
CA ALA A 13 2.53 3.88 33.53
C ALA A 13 3.49 3.15 34.49
N GLU A 14 3.11 1.97 34.96
CA GLU A 14 3.98 1.20 35.85
C GLU A 14 5.27 0.87 35.10
N TRP A 15 6.41 1.21 35.71
CA TRP A 15 7.71 0.90 35.16
C TRP A 15 7.87 -0.61 34.96
N LEU A 16 8.46 -0.98 33.83
CA LEU A 16 8.75 -2.36 33.51
C LEU A 16 9.80 -2.91 34.48
N ARG A 17 9.46 -3.96 35.23
CA ARG A 17 10.36 -4.57 36.23
C ARG A 17 11.39 -5.53 35.64
N VAL A 18 11.03 -6.29 34.61
CA VAL A 18 11.90 -7.27 33.92
C VAL A 18 11.78 -7.00 32.42
N PRO A 19 12.88 -6.87 31.66
CA PRO A 19 14.24 -7.33 31.98
C PRO A 19 15.19 -6.25 32.52
N VAL A 20 14.74 -5.01 32.74
CA VAL A 20 15.62 -3.86 33.06
C VAL A 20 15.35 -3.12 34.36
N GLY A 21 14.19 -3.32 34.99
CA GLY A 21 13.80 -2.60 36.21
C GLY A 21 14.44 -3.11 37.49
N ASP A 22 14.08 -2.48 38.60
CA ASP A 22 14.62 -2.83 39.92
C ASP A 22 14.35 -4.30 40.28
N GLY A 23 15.41 -5.03 40.57
CA GLY A 23 15.35 -6.47 40.84
C GLY A 23 15.33 -7.35 39.59
N ALA A 24 15.43 -6.80 38.37
CA ALA A 24 15.50 -7.58 37.14
C ALA A 24 16.62 -8.64 37.19
N VAL A 25 17.77 -8.32 37.79
CA VAL A 25 18.92 -9.25 37.94
C VAL A 25 18.52 -10.57 38.60
N ARG A 26 17.53 -10.56 39.50
CA ARG A 26 17.03 -11.76 40.18
C ARG A 26 16.15 -12.64 39.29
N TRP A 27 15.44 -12.05 38.33
CA TRP A 27 14.37 -12.69 37.57
C TRP A 27 14.70 -12.91 36.09
N ALA A 28 15.60 -12.10 35.53
CA ALA A 28 16.04 -12.23 34.15
C ALA A 28 16.91 -13.46 34.00
N THR A 29 16.42 -14.47 33.28
CA THR A 29 17.18 -15.69 32.95
C THR A 29 18.51 -15.37 32.26
N ARG A 30 18.55 -14.29 31.47
CA ARG A 30 19.72 -13.87 30.69
C ARG A 30 20.13 -12.46 31.08
N GLY A 31 20.60 -12.32 32.33
CA GLY A 31 20.91 -11.01 32.94
C GLY A 31 22.19 -10.31 32.46
N LYS A 32 22.93 -10.88 31.50
CA LYS A 32 24.19 -10.31 30.96
C LYS A 32 24.09 -9.87 29.50
N CYS A 33 22.88 -9.70 28.98
CA CYS A 33 22.69 -9.27 27.60
C CYS A 33 23.08 -7.80 27.40
N LEU A 34 23.66 -7.52 26.24
CA LEU A 34 23.74 -6.16 25.69
C LEU A 34 22.32 -5.69 25.36
N ARG A 35 22.00 -4.46 25.73
CA ARG A 35 20.66 -3.88 25.59
C ARG A 35 20.62 -2.99 24.36
N VAL A 36 19.70 -3.31 23.46
CA VAL A 36 19.42 -2.51 22.26
C VAL A 36 18.03 -1.91 22.41
N LEU A 37 17.95 -0.58 22.48
CA LEU A 37 16.71 0.16 22.60
C LEU A 37 16.26 0.70 21.24
N VAL A 38 15.05 0.36 20.84
CA VAL A 38 14.43 0.84 19.60
C VAL A 38 13.48 1.98 19.95
N VAL A 39 13.76 3.18 19.45
CA VAL A 39 12.98 4.39 19.74
C VAL A 39 12.02 4.68 18.60
N VAL A 40 10.73 4.38 18.81
CA VAL A 40 9.67 4.48 17.81
C VAL A 40 8.82 5.73 18.06
N HIS A 41 8.88 6.72 17.18
CA HIS A 41 8.14 7.99 17.32
C HIS A 41 6.72 7.91 16.82
N ASN A 42 6.53 7.14 15.74
CA ASN A 42 5.25 6.88 15.10
C ASN A 42 5.37 5.65 14.20
N VAL A 43 4.23 5.24 13.64
CA VAL A 43 4.13 4.09 12.74
C VAL A 43 5.06 4.21 11.54
N THR A 44 5.27 5.40 10.98
CA THR A 44 6.21 5.63 9.87
C THR A 44 7.63 5.27 10.27
N SER A 45 8.14 5.82 11.38
CA SER A 45 9.49 5.48 11.89
C SER A 45 9.62 3.99 12.24
N ALA A 46 8.54 3.36 12.69
CA ALA A 46 8.52 1.94 13.01
C ALA A 46 8.80 1.07 11.78
N THR A 47 8.26 1.42 10.61
CA THR A 47 8.48 0.62 9.38
C THR A 47 9.95 0.42 9.06
N ARG A 48 10.78 1.46 9.23
CA ARG A 48 12.23 1.38 9.05
C ARG A 48 12.90 0.58 10.15
N LEU A 49 12.51 0.79 11.40
CA LEU A 49 13.12 0.10 12.54
C LEU A 49 12.87 -1.42 12.48
N LEU A 50 11.68 -1.82 12.05
CA LEU A 50 11.32 -3.23 11.81
C LEU A 50 12.18 -3.89 10.71
N ASP A 51 12.74 -3.12 9.77
CA ASP A 51 13.65 -3.65 8.75
C ASP A 51 15.00 -4.08 9.34
N VAL A 52 15.43 -3.47 10.45
CA VAL A 52 16.77 -3.66 11.02
C VAL A 52 16.79 -4.48 12.30
N LEU A 53 15.65 -4.71 12.95
CA LEU A 53 15.57 -5.63 14.10
C LEU A 53 16.14 -7.03 13.81
N PRO A 54 15.90 -7.63 12.62
CA PRO A 54 16.41 -8.96 12.31
C PRO A 54 17.94 -9.08 12.30
N LEU A 55 18.67 -7.96 12.28
CA LEU A 55 20.14 -7.97 12.35
C LEU A 55 20.66 -8.50 13.69
N PHE A 56 19.81 -8.57 14.71
CA PHE A 56 20.10 -9.13 16.03
C PHE A 56 19.57 -10.56 16.21
N ASP A 57 18.85 -11.11 15.23
CA ASP A 57 18.22 -12.44 15.33
C ASP A 57 19.27 -13.54 15.57
N GLY A 58 18.95 -14.46 16.48
CA GLY A 58 19.81 -15.59 16.84
C GLY A 58 20.97 -15.26 17.78
N ASP A 59 21.29 -13.98 18.01
CA ASP A 59 22.33 -13.62 18.98
C ASP A 59 21.76 -13.58 20.40
N LEU A 60 22.03 -14.67 21.10
CA LEU A 60 21.70 -14.84 22.49
C LEU A 60 22.31 -13.70 23.37
N ARG A 61 23.33 -12.96 22.97
CA ARG A 61 23.88 -11.88 23.81
C ARG A 61 23.03 -10.61 23.79
N ILE A 62 22.00 -10.51 22.95
CA ILE A 62 21.21 -9.29 22.77
C ILE A 62 19.88 -9.36 23.54
N GLN A 63 19.49 -8.24 24.15
CA GLN A 63 18.17 -7.96 24.68
C GLN A 63 17.60 -6.75 23.93
N LEU A 64 16.61 -7.00 23.08
CA LEU A 64 15.84 -5.93 22.44
C LEU A 64 14.87 -5.29 23.45
N LEU A 65 14.73 -3.98 23.38
CA LEU A 65 13.81 -3.16 24.14
C LEU A 65 13.19 -2.15 23.17
N ALA A 66 11.99 -1.67 23.45
CA ALA A 66 11.36 -0.61 22.67
C ALA A 66 10.84 0.52 23.55
N THR A 67 10.70 1.72 22.99
CA THR A 67 10.07 2.85 23.68
C THR A 67 9.46 3.82 22.66
N CYS A 68 8.59 4.70 23.13
CA CYS A 68 8.00 5.79 22.35
C CYS A 68 8.07 7.09 23.16
N PRO A 69 8.73 8.15 22.66
CA PRO A 69 8.86 9.42 23.36
C PRO A 69 7.56 10.24 23.37
N GLN A 70 6.51 9.79 22.69
CA GLN A 70 5.22 10.48 22.56
C GLN A 70 5.33 11.91 22.00
N SER A 71 6.40 12.22 21.27
CA SER A 71 6.69 13.54 20.72
C SER A 71 6.10 13.78 19.32
N SER A 72 5.41 12.80 18.74
CA SER A 72 4.84 12.86 17.39
C SER A 72 3.40 13.33 17.44
N ALA A 73 3.03 14.24 16.52
CA ALA A 73 1.62 14.59 16.27
C ALA A 73 0.78 13.38 15.80
N PHE A 74 1.42 12.37 15.20
CA PHE A 74 0.81 11.11 14.80
C PHE A 74 1.16 10.00 15.80
N SER A 75 0.49 9.96 16.94
CA SER A 75 0.76 8.99 18.00
C SER A 75 -0.11 7.73 17.91
N ALA A 76 -1.30 7.82 17.32
CA ALA A 76 -2.25 6.71 17.19
C ALA A 76 -1.63 5.51 16.45
N GLY A 77 -1.97 4.29 16.90
CA GLY A 77 -1.44 3.04 16.33
C GLY A 77 -0.03 2.67 16.77
N THR A 78 0.73 3.58 17.38
CA THR A 78 2.13 3.32 17.77
C THR A 78 2.22 2.34 18.94
N ALA A 79 1.32 2.46 19.92
CA ALA A 79 1.30 1.57 21.08
C ALA A 79 0.91 0.14 20.68
N GLU A 80 -0.09 -0.01 19.81
CA GLU A 80 -0.54 -1.28 19.27
C GLU A 80 0.56 -1.94 18.43
N LEU A 81 1.25 -1.16 17.60
CA LEU A 81 2.40 -1.63 16.83
C LEU A 81 3.51 -2.15 17.74
N LEU A 82 3.89 -1.35 18.74
CA LEU A 82 4.93 -1.74 19.70
C LEU A 82 4.57 -3.03 20.44
N ALA A 83 3.33 -3.15 20.90
CA ALA A 83 2.83 -4.39 21.50
C ALA A 83 2.92 -5.58 20.55
N GLY A 84 2.61 -5.39 19.25
CA GLY A 84 2.70 -6.40 18.21
C GLY A 84 4.13 -6.92 17.95
N THR A 85 5.17 -6.17 18.31
CA THR A 85 6.57 -6.64 18.18
C THR A 85 6.93 -7.75 19.15
N GLY A 86 6.20 -7.88 20.27
CA GLY A 86 6.54 -8.80 21.37
C GLY A 86 7.80 -8.42 22.16
N VAL A 87 8.44 -7.30 21.83
CA VAL A 87 9.61 -6.76 22.54
C VAL A 87 9.14 -6.01 23.80
N PRO A 88 9.85 -6.09 24.94
CA PRO A 88 9.49 -5.31 26.12
C PRO A 88 9.51 -3.81 25.85
N VAL A 89 8.39 -3.14 26.14
CA VAL A 89 8.21 -1.70 25.88
C VAL A 89 8.39 -0.92 27.18
N LEU A 90 9.36 -0.01 27.22
CA LEU A 90 9.61 0.88 28.36
C LEU A 90 8.80 2.17 28.21
N PRO A 91 8.18 2.67 29.30
CA PRO A 91 7.79 4.08 29.39
C PRO A 91 8.98 4.98 29.09
N TRP A 92 8.75 6.12 28.42
CA TRP A 92 9.82 7.01 27.98
C TRP A 92 10.71 7.47 29.14
N GLU A 93 10.11 7.84 30.27
CA GLU A 93 10.83 8.31 31.47
C GLU A 93 11.73 7.22 32.07
N GLN A 94 11.35 5.96 31.92
CA GLN A 94 12.18 4.83 32.33
C GLN A 94 13.31 4.58 31.32
N ALA A 95 13.04 4.72 30.02
CA ALA A 95 14.06 4.58 28.97
C ALA A 95 15.21 5.59 29.17
N LEU A 96 14.90 6.84 29.49
CA LEU A 96 15.89 7.88 29.80
C LEU A 96 16.79 7.54 31.01
N GLN A 97 16.30 6.72 31.93
CA GLN A 97 17.03 6.32 33.14
C GLN A 97 17.72 4.97 33.00
N THR A 98 17.41 4.21 31.95
CA THR A 98 17.92 2.85 31.73
C THR A 98 19.17 2.89 30.87
N PRO A 99 20.36 2.49 31.37
CA PRO A 99 21.55 2.37 30.54
C PRO A 99 21.37 1.28 29.49
N VAL A 100 21.70 1.61 28.25
CA VAL A 100 21.66 0.71 27.10
C VAL A 100 22.98 0.79 26.32
N ASP A 101 23.34 -0.31 25.66
CA ASP A 101 24.59 -0.39 24.88
C ASP A 101 24.43 0.26 23.50
N LEU A 102 23.20 0.24 22.97
CA LEU A 102 22.82 0.90 21.72
C LEU A 102 21.36 1.35 21.78
N ALA A 103 21.09 2.56 21.29
CA ALA A 103 19.78 3.06 20.92
C ALA A 103 19.71 3.25 19.40
N VAL A 104 18.61 2.86 18.79
CA VAL A 104 18.37 2.99 17.35
C VAL A 104 17.05 3.75 17.13
N SER A 105 17.10 4.83 16.36
CA SER A 105 15.92 5.58 15.96
C SER A 105 15.86 5.81 14.45
N ALA A 106 14.66 6.11 13.95
CA ALA A 106 14.44 6.54 12.57
C ALA A 106 13.82 7.96 12.48
N SER A 107 13.93 8.73 13.57
CA SER A 107 13.47 10.11 13.69
C SER A 107 14.31 10.84 14.75
N PHE A 108 14.09 12.16 14.88
CA PHE A 108 14.84 13.05 15.79
C PHE A 108 13.99 13.61 16.93
N GLY A 109 12.73 13.20 17.05
CA GLY A 109 11.83 13.78 18.07
C GLY A 109 12.16 13.35 19.51
N GLY A 110 11.72 14.12 20.49
CA GLY A 110 11.65 13.67 21.88
C GLY A 110 12.98 13.61 22.63
N GLU A 111 13.87 14.59 22.45
CA GLU A 111 15.07 14.79 23.29
C GLU A 111 15.97 13.54 23.36
N LEU A 112 16.32 12.99 22.20
CA LEU A 112 17.08 11.74 22.10
C LEU A 112 18.47 11.80 22.75
N GLU A 113 19.05 12.99 22.85
CA GLU A 113 20.33 13.26 23.53
C GLU A 113 20.33 12.92 25.02
N LEU A 114 19.14 12.80 25.64
CA LEU A 114 19.00 12.43 27.05
C LEU A 114 19.14 10.92 27.30
N LEU A 115 19.18 10.10 26.24
CA LEU A 115 19.35 8.65 26.35
C LEU A 115 20.76 8.28 26.86
N ARG A 116 20.82 7.27 27.72
CA ARG A 116 22.07 6.77 28.30
C ARG A 116 22.63 5.60 27.50
N GLY A 117 23.29 5.88 26.39
CA GLY A 117 23.90 4.88 25.51
C GLY A 117 24.40 5.48 24.21
N LYS A 118 24.90 4.63 23.30
CA LYS A 118 25.26 5.05 21.95
C LYS A 118 24.01 5.18 21.08
N LEU A 119 23.87 6.26 20.31
CA LEU A 119 22.68 6.51 19.48
C LEU A 119 23.00 6.43 17.99
N ALA A 120 22.33 5.53 17.28
CA ALA A 120 22.29 5.48 15.82
C ALA A 120 20.95 6.00 15.30
N VAL A 121 20.97 6.91 14.33
CA VAL A 121 19.76 7.45 13.67
C VAL A 121 19.77 7.08 12.20
N LEU A 122 18.68 6.48 11.73
CA LEU A 122 18.42 6.13 10.33
C LEU A 122 17.37 7.06 9.72
N SER A 123 17.32 7.17 8.39
CA SER A 123 16.15 7.76 7.74
C SER A 123 14.99 6.78 7.71
N HIS A 124 13.78 7.23 8.06
CA HIS A 124 12.56 6.43 7.89
C HIS A 124 12.09 6.34 6.44
N GLY A 125 12.56 7.22 5.55
CA GLY A 125 12.22 7.25 4.12
C GLY A 125 13.45 7.02 3.24
N VAL A 126 13.39 7.49 1.99
CA VAL A 126 14.57 7.50 1.11
C VAL A 126 15.45 8.70 1.43
N GLY A 127 16.53 8.45 2.17
CA GLY A 127 17.45 9.49 2.62
C GLY A 127 16.77 10.63 3.41
N TYR A 128 17.43 11.78 3.48
CA TYR A 128 16.95 12.96 4.21
C TYR A 128 16.60 14.07 3.23
N THR A 129 15.31 14.17 2.87
CA THR A 129 14.87 14.97 1.72
C THR A 129 13.78 15.99 2.02
N LYS A 130 13.00 15.78 3.08
CA LYS A 130 11.84 16.61 3.42
C LYS A 130 12.25 17.85 4.21
N ARG A 131 11.53 18.95 4.00
CA ARG A 131 11.57 20.12 4.89
C ARG A 131 10.51 19.96 5.97
N LEU A 132 10.92 20.15 7.23
CA LEU A 132 10.03 20.06 8.38
C LEU A 132 10.49 21.07 9.43
N ALA A 133 9.54 21.84 9.98
CA ALA A 133 9.83 22.75 11.08
C ALA A 133 10.37 21.95 12.28
N ALA A 134 11.51 22.37 12.82
CA ALA A 134 12.07 21.76 14.02
C ALA A 134 11.15 22.09 15.22
N PRO A 135 10.96 21.16 16.16
CA PRO A 135 10.25 21.46 17.40
C PRO A 135 10.97 22.57 18.15
N ASP A 136 10.23 23.55 18.67
CA ASP A 136 10.78 24.67 19.44
C ASP A 136 11.39 24.11 20.74
N THR A 137 12.70 24.21 20.91
CA THR A 137 13.44 23.67 22.07
C THR A 137 13.34 24.57 23.31
N GLY A 138 12.50 25.61 23.25
CA GLY A 138 12.18 26.49 24.38
C GLY A 138 11.09 25.94 25.30
N HIS A 139 11.45 25.61 26.53
CA HIS A 139 10.59 25.37 27.71
C HIS A 139 9.05 25.63 27.58
N ARG A 140 8.27 24.52 27.64
CA ARG A 140 7.01 24.26 28.41
C ARG A 140 5.84 23.69 27.58
N THR A 141 5.39 22.50 28.03
CA THR A 141 4.05 21.87 27.99
C THR A 141 3.26 21.77 26.67
N PRO A 142 2.54 20.65 26.45
CA PRO A 142 1.84 20.38 25.20
C PRO A 142 0.55 21.20 25.13
N ASP A 143 0.54 22.26 24.32
CA ASP A 143 -0.71 22.84 23.83
C ASP A 143 -0.96 22.44 22.39
N ALA A 144 -2.20 22.02 22.18
CA ALA A 144 -2.72 21.42 20.98
C ALA A 144 -2.88 22.43 19.84
N GLY A 145 -2.55 21.97 18.63
CA GLY A 145 -3.21 22.42 17.41
C GLY A 145 -2.69 23.73 16.79
N ALA A 146 -2.55 23.65 15.47
CA ALA A 146 -2.39 24.76 14.52
C ALA A 146 -1.03 25.47 14.48
N ALA A 147 -0.21 25.09 13.48
CA ALA A 147 0.40 26.06 12.55
C ALA A 147 1.05 25.33 11.37
N ALA A 148 0.23 24.81 10.46
CA ALA A 148 0.58 24.72 9.05
C ALA A 148 -0.51 25.52 8.31
N GLY A 149 -0.21 26.79 8.02
CA GLY A 149 -1.11 27.70 7.33
C GLY A 149 -1.69 28.80 8.23
N THR A 150 -1.00 29.95 8.29
CA THR A 150 -1.56 31.31 8.24
C THR A 150 -0.41 32.32 8.35
N GLU A 151 -0.04 32.97 7.24
CA GLU A 151 0.60 34.29 7.31
C GLU A 151 -0.49 35.32 7.64
N ALA A 152 -0.64 35.67 8.92
CA ALA A 152 -1.23 36.94 9.36
C ALA A 152 -1.00 37.13 10.87
N GLY A 153 0.12 37.76 11.24
CA GLY A 153 0.38 38.10 12.64
C GLY A 153 1.83 38.47 12.93
N ALA A 154 2.34 39.51 12.26
CA ALA A 154 3.64 40.09 12.60
C ALA A 154 3.69 40.53 14.07
N ARG A 155 4.46 39.82 14.90
CA ARG A 155 5.14 40.38 16.08
C ARG A 155 6.56 39.81 16.19
N ALA A 156 7.47 40.67 15.75
CA ALA A 156 8.93 40.70 15.86
C ALA A 156 9.60 39.75 16.86
N GLY A 157 10.56 38.93 16.38
CA GLY A 157 11.59 38.39 17.26
C GLY A 157 12.28 37.05 16.91
N SER A 158 12.20 36.49 15.69
CA SER A 158 13.17 35.47 15.25
C SER A 158 13.24 35.40 13.73
N GLU A 159 14.44 35.14 13.19
CA GLU A 159 14.78 35.22 11.76
C GLU A 159 13.95 34.25 10.92
N SER A 160 13.19 34.78 9.95
CA SER A 160 12.39 34.00 8.99
C SER A 160 13.29 33.39 7.91
N GLY A 161 14.03 32.35 8.27
CA GLY A 161 14.74 31.48 7.33
C GLY A 161 13.82 30.43 6.69
N PRO A 162 14.25 29.77 5.60
CA PRO A 162 13.48 28.67 5.00
C PRO A 162 13.34 27.50 5.98
N VAL A 163 12.20 26.79 5.91
CA VAL A 163 11.94 25.60 6.76
C VAL A 163 13.11 24.62 6.64
N PRO A 164 13.70 24.16 7.77
CA PRO A 164 14.91 23.37 7.76
C PRO A 164 14.70 21.98 7.14
N VAL A 165 15.79 21.43 6.59
CA VAL A 165 15.81 20.06 6.04
C VAL A 165 15.87 19.06 7.19
N PHE A 166 14.87 18.20 7.26
CA PHE A 166 14.74 17.18 8.29
C PHE A 166 15.95 16.24 8.30
N GLY A 167 16.61 16.12 9.45
CA GLY A 167 17.74 15.23 9.66
C GLY A 167 19.05 15.62 8.99
N GLN A 168 19.17 16.85 8.47
CA GLN A 168 20.45 17.41 8.00
C GLN A 168 20.72 18.81 8.53
N ALA A 169 19.69 19.64 8.72
CA ALA A 169 19.87 20.99 9.21
C ALA A 169 20.29 21.01 10.69
N PRO A 170 21.09 21.99 11.15
CA PRO A 170 21.61 22.04 12.52
C PRO A 170 20.54 21.90 13.60
N GLN A 171 19.34 22.44 13.39
CA GLN A 171 18.22 22.40 14.34
C GLN A 171 17.68 20.98 14.59
N TRP A 172 18.00 20.02 13.70
CA TRP A 172 17.59 18.63 13.84
C TRP A 172 18.72 17.74 14.34
N VAL A 173 19.97 18.03 13.99
CA VAL A 173 21.10 17.13 14.20
C VAL A 173 22.00 17.55 15.36
N LEU A 174 21.86 18.77 15.88
CA LEU A 174 22.60 19.26 17.04
C LEU A 174 21.68 19.54 18.24
N SER A 175 22.18 19.27 19.45
CA SER A 175 21.64 19.76 20.72
C SER A 175 22.77 20.48 21.45
N ASP A 176 22.56 21.74 21.83
CA ASP A 176 23.59 22.64 22.39
C ASP A 176 24.91 22.68 21.59
N GLY A 177 24.82 22.61 20.27
CA GLY A 177 25.97 22.63 19.35
C GLY A 177 26.72 21.29 19.25
N VAL A 178 26.25 20.24 19.94
CA VAL A 178 26.82 18.90 19.91
C VAL A 178 25.93 17.97 19.07
N PRO A 179 26.47 17.09 18.22
CA PRO A 179 25.65 16.14 17.48
C PRO A 179 24.80 15.26 18.39
N VAL A 180 23.50 15.16 18.07
CA VAL A 180 22.53 14.35 18.82
C VAL A 180 22.85 12.85 18.73
N ALA A 181 23.26 12.39 17.54
CA ALA A 181 23.58 10.99 17.29
C ALA A 181 25.08 10.72 17.31
N ASP A 182 25.51 9.56 17.81
CA ASP A 182 26.88 9.07 17.63
C ASP A 182 27.10 8.58 16.18
N ALA A 183 26.04 8.08 15.54
CA ALA A 183 26.06 7.65 14.14
C ALA A 183 24.79 8.08 13.40
N LEU A 184 24.95 8.91 12.38
CA LEU A 184 23.91 9.28 11.43
C LEU A 184 24.06 8.44 10.16
N VAL A 185 23.13 7.50 9.97
CA VAL A 185 23.18 6.52 8.89
C VAL A 185 22.71 7.12 7.58
N LEU A 186 23.56 7.04 6.56
CA LEU A 186 23.33 7.53 5.21
C LEU A 186 23.30 6.37 4.21
N SER A 187 22.53 6.53 3.13
CA SER A 187 22.46 5.55 2.04
C SER A 187 23.36 5.89 0.86
N HIS A 188 23.76 7.15 0.71
CA HIS A 188 24.53 7.64 -0.43
C HIS A 188 25.52 8.76 -0.04
N PRO A 189 26.73 8.83 -0.63
CA PRO A 189 27.72 9.89 -0.35
C PRO A 189 27.20 11.32 -0.51
N GLU A 190 26.31 11.56 -1.47
CA GLU A 190 25.64 12.86 -1.68
C GLU A 190 24.98 13.39 -0.40
N GLN A 191 24.43 12.51 0.44
CA GLN A 191 23.81 12.92 1.71
C GLN A 191 24.87 13.39 2.71
N CYS A 192 26.08 12.84 2.63
CA CYS A 192 27.21 13.26 3.46
C CYS A 192 27.72 14.63 3.00
N ASP A 193 27.72 14.90 1.69
CA ASP A 193 28.10 16.20 1.13
C ASP A 193 27.11 17.29 1.56
N ARG A 194 25.80 17.03 1.47
CA ARG A 194 24.76 17.95 1.96
C ARG A 194 24.83 18.15 3.48
N LEU A 195 25.05 17.09 4.26
CA LEU A 195 25.25 17.22 5.71
C LEU A 195 26.48 18.10 6.03
N ARG A 196 27.60 17.88 5.34
CA ARG A 196 28.82 18.70 5.51
C ARG A 196 28.59 20.16 5.15
N ALA A 197 27.78 20.44 4.14
CA ALA A 197 27.44 21.81 3.74
C ALA A 197 26.50 22.48 4.74
N ALA A 198 25.49 21.76 5.24
CA ALA A 198 24.46 22.29 6.12
C ALA A 198 24.89 22.36 7.61
N CYS A 199 25.68 21.40 8.08
CA CYS A 199 26.12 21.27 9.47
C CYS A 199 27.47 20.51 9.55
N PRO A 200 28.60 21.21 9.35
CA PRO A 200 29.95 20.62 9.44
C PRO A 200 30.22 19.90 10.76
N GLU A 201 29.63 20.37 11.87
CA GLU A 201 29.78 19.81 13.21
C GLU A 201 29.20 18.39 13.33
N ALA A 202 28.12 18.10 12.60
CA ALA A 202 27.48 16.79 12.58
C ALA A 202 28.12 15.82 11.57
N ALA A 203 28.90 16.33 10.61
CA ALA A 203 29.51 15.52 9.56
C ALA A 203 30.36 14.32 10.04
N PRO A 204 31.12 14.40 11.15
CA PRO A 204 31.89 13.26 11.66
C PRO A 204 31.03 12.07 12.11
N THR A 205 29.72 12.28 12.33
CA THR A 205 28.78 11.21 12.71
C THR A 205 28.25 10.44 11.51
N ALA A 206 28.47 10.91 10.28
CA ALA A 206 27.96 10.29 9.07
C ALA A 206 28.55 8.88 8.85
N VAL A 207 27.68 7.87 8.74
CA VAL A 207 28.06 6.50 8.42
C VAL A 207 27.31 6.02 7.19
N LEU A 208 28.04 5.65 6.14
CA LEU A 208 27.46 5.07 4.94
C LEU A 208 27.11 3.59 5.16
N ALA A 209 25.83 3.29 5.34
CA ALA A 209 25.34 1.92 5.57
C ALA A 209 24.23 1.48 4.61
N GLY A 210 23.90 2.26 3.58
CA GLY A 210 22.95 1.87 2.54
C GLY A 210 21.49 2.01 2.95
N ASP A 211 20.59 1.37 2.19
CA ASP A 211 19.14 1.38 2.45
C ASP A 211 18.59 -0.05 2.63
N PRO A 212 18.28 -0.49 3.85
CA PRO A 212 17.79 -1.85 4.08
C PRO A 212 16.40 -2.10 3.48
N CYS A 213 15.57 -1.06 3.32
CA CYS A 213 14.27 -1.20 2.67
C CYS A 213 14.46 -1.46 1.18
N PHE A 214 15.33 -0.69 0.53
CA PHE A 214 15.61 -0.88 -0.90
C PHE A 214 16.31 -2.21 -1.17
N ASP A 215 17.25 -2.65 -0.32
CA ASP A 215 17.88 -3.97 -0.45
C ASP A 215 16.85 -5.12 -0.40
N ARG A 216 15.88 -5.04 0.51
CA ARG A 216 14.76 -6.01 0.56
C ARG A 216 13.91 -5.98 -0.71
N VAL A 217 13.67 -4.79 -1.25
CA VAL A 217 12.93 -4.59 -2.51
C VAL A 217 13.71 -5.15 -3.71
N LEU A 218 15.02 -4.91 -3.79
CA LEU A 218 15.91 -5.46 -4.83
C LEU A 218 15.92 -6.99 -4.80
N ALA A 219 16.09 -7.58 -3.61
CA ALA A 219 16.07 -9.02 -3.41
C ALA A 219 14.73 -9.66 -3.80
N ALA A 220 13.63 -8.91 -3.68
CA ALA A 220 12.29 -9.40 -3.98
C ALA A 220 11.90 -9.32 -5.47
N ARG A 221 12.67 -8.61 -6.31
CA ARG A 221 12.37 -8.43 -7.74
C ARG A 221 12.08 -9.73 -8.51
N PRO A 222 12.84 -10.84 -8.35
CA PRO A 222 12.58 -12.09 -9.05
C PRO A 222 11.21 -12.72 -8.73
N TYR A 223 10.58 -12.32 -7.62
CA TYR A 223 9.30 -12.86 -7.14
C TYR A 223 8.09 -12.02 -7.55
N ARG A 224 8.27 -11.03 -8.44
CA ARG A 224 7.22 -10.14 -8.94
C ARG A 224 5.88 -10.84 -9.24
N GLU A 225 5.92 -11.92 -10.01
CA GLU A 225 4.68 -12.63 -10.40
C GLU A 225 3.97 -13.30 -9.22
N ARG A 226 4.68 -13.61 -8.12
CA ARG A 226 4.06 -14.11 -6.89
C ARG A 226 3.26 -13.01 -6.20
N PHE A 227 3.82 -11.80 -6.09
CA PHE A 227 3.13 -10.65 -5.52
C PHE A 227 1.93 -10.22 -6.35
N ARG A 228 2.03 -10.28 -7.68
CA ARG A 228 0.89 -10.03 -8.58
C ARG A 228 -0.27 -10.98 -8.31
N ARG A 229 0.01 -12.28 -8.22
CA ARG A 229 -1.02 -13.29 -7.89
C ARG A 229 -1.60 -13.10 -6.49
N ALA A 230 -0.76 -12.77 -5.50
CA ALA A 230 -1.23 -12.49 -4.14
C ALA A 230 -2.21 -11.30 -4.12
N LEU A 231 -1.89 -10.24 -4.88
CA LEU A 231 -2.75 -9.08 -5.06
C LEU A 231 -3.95 -9.33 -5.98
N GLY A 232 -4.17 -10.53 -6.52
CA GLY A 232 -5.28 -10.83 -7.42
C GLY A 232 -5.13 -10.27 -8.84
N VAL A 233 -3.92 -9.90 -9.26
CA VAL A 233 -3.62 -9.46 -10.63
C VAL A 233 -3.54 -10.69 -11.54
N ARG A 234 -4.46 -10.77 -12.51
CA ARG A 234 -4.49 -11.85 -13.51
C ARG A 234 -3.42 -11.66 -14.59
N ALA A 235 -3.11 -12.75 -15.28
CA ALA A 235 -2.16 -12.71 -16.39
C ALA A 235 -2.63 -11.74 -17.47
N GLY A 236 -1.78 -10.78 -17.84
CA GLY A 236 -2.07 -9.73 -18.83
C GLY A 236 -2.83 -8.51 -18.33
N GLN A 237 -3.30 -8.49 -17.08
CA GLN A 237 -3.74 -7.24 -16.46
C GLN A 237 -2.54 -6.34 -16.13
N ARG A 238 -2.71 -5.03 -16.21
CA ARG A 238 -1.74 -4.03 -15.71
C ARG A 238 -2.11 -3.65 -14.28
N LEU A 239 -1.15 -3.70 -13.35
CA LEU A 239 -1.31 -3.19 -11.99
C LEU A 239 -0.81 -1.74 -11.91
N ILE A 240 -1.72 -0.82 -11.59
CA ILE A 240 -1.40 0.58 -11.37
C ILE A 240 -1.48 0.88 -9.87
N VAL A 241 -0.40 1.36 -9.28
CA VAL A 241 -0.36 1.72 -7.86
C VAL A 241 -0.60 3.23 -7.72
N LEU A 242 -1.60 3.60 -6.93
CA LEU A 242 -1.88 4.97 -6.50
C LEU A 242 -1.17 5.17 -5.16
N ASN A 243 -0.16 6.04 -5.12
CA ASN A 243 0.64 6.28 -3.93
C ASN A 243 0.47 7.72 -3.42
N SER A 244 0.18 7.89 -2.14
CA SER A 244 0.14 9.22 -1.52
C SER A 244 1.03 9.29 -0.28
N THR A 245 1.83 10.36 -0.22
CA THR A 245 2.37 10.90 1.04
C THR A 245 1.24 11.56 1.84
N TRP A 246 1.55 12.31 2.89
CA TRP A 246 0.57 12.96 3.75
C TRP A 246 0.65 14.49 3.64
N ASN A 247 -0.31 15.19 4.25
CA ASN A 247 -0.57 16.64 4.21
C ASN A 247 -1.54 17.07 3.10
N PRO A 248 -2.18 18.25 3.23
CA PRO A 248 -3.11 18.81 2.23
C PRO A 248 -2.58 18.82 0.78
N ALA A 249 -1.29 19.07 0.57
CA ALA A 249 -0.69 19.11 -0.77
C ALA A 249 -0.28 17.72 -1.35
N SER A 250 -0.54 16.63 -0.61
CA SER A 250 -0.30 15.26 -1.09
C SER A 250 -1.38 14.79 -2.06
N PHE A 251 -1.16 13.67 -2.74
CA PHE A 251 -2.10 13.18 -3.76
C PHE A 251 -3.50 12.86 -3.20
N PHE A 252 -3.57 12.31 -1.99
CA PHE A 252 -4.82 12.05 -1.25
C PHE A 252 -5.25 13.22 -0.34
N GLY A 253 -4.50 14.32 -0.37
CA GLY A 253 -4.89 15.57 0.28
C GLY A 253 -5.91 16.34 -0.56
N ASP A 254 -6.46 17.39 0.04
CA ASP A 254 -7.49 18.26 -0.55
C ASP A 254 -6.89 19.42 -1.39
N GLY A 255 -5.59 19.38 -1.67
CA GLY A 255 -4.88 20.38 -2.47
C GLY A 255 -4.36 21.58 -1.66
N GLY A 256 -4.73 21.72 -0.38
CA GLY A 256 -4.33 22.87 0.44
C GLY A 256 -4.90 24.20 -0.06
N THR A 257 -4.17 25.31 0.14
CA THR A 257 -4.65 26.64 -0.29
C THR A 257 -4.55 26.81 -1.80
N GLY A 258 -5.66 26.52 -2.50
CA GLY A 258 -5.81 26.74 -3.94
C GLY A 258 -5.43 25.55 -4.83
N GLY A 259 -5.25 24.36 -4.25
CA GLY A 259 -5.11 23.11 -5.02
C GLY A 259 -6.44 22.40 -5.23
N ASP A 260 -6.43 21.38 -6.10
CA ASP A 260 -7.57 20.54 -6.39
C ASP A 260 -7.56 19.26 -5.54
N ASP A 261 -8.74 18.76 -5.18
CA ASP A 261 -8.94 17.46 -4.52
C ASP A 261 -8.76 16.30 -5.53
N LEU A 262 -7.50 16.06 -5.90
CA LEU A 262 -7.14 15.29 -7.10
C LEU A 262 -7.54 13.80 -7.01
N LEU A 263 -7.05 13.05 -6.02
CA LEU A 263 -7.31 11.61 -5.98
C LEU A 263 -8.81 11.29 -5.89
N PRO A 264 -9.61 11.91 -4.99
CA PRO A 264 -11.06 11.75 -4.99
C PRO A 264 -11.72 12.05 -6.34
N ALA A 265 -11.30 13.10 -7.05
CA ALA A 265 -11.81 13.40 -8.39
C ALA A 265 -11.45 12.33 -9.45
N LEU A 266 -10.33 11.62 -9.28
CA LEU A 266 -9.92 10.55 -10.18
C LEU A 266 -10.60 9.20 -9.88
N LEU A 267 -11.03 8.92 -8.64
CA LEU A 267 -11.62 7.62 -8.28
C LEU A 267 -12.80 7.19 -9.18
N PRO A 268 -13.78 8.05 -9.51
CA PRO A 268 -14.85 7.70 -10.45
C PRO A 268 -14.33 7.44 -11.87
N ARG A 269 -13.24 8.09 -12.27
CA ARG A 269 -12.62 7.93 -13.59
C ARG A 269 -11.91 6.59 -13.72
N LEU A 270 -11.31 6.09 -12.65
CA LEU A 270 -10.75 4.72 -12.61
C LEU A 270 -11.82 3.69 -13.03
N ALA A 271 -13.01 3.81 -12.46
CA ALA A 271 -14.12 2.90 -12.72
C ALA A 271 -14.67 2.98 -14.16
N ARG A 272 -14.64 4.17 -14.78
CA ARG A 272 -15.24 4.44 -16.09
C ARG A 272 -14.27 4.30 -17.26
N GLU A 273 -13.01 4.64 -17.08
CA GLU A 273 -12.02 4.65 -18.15
C GLU A 273 -11.26 3.34 -18.28
N PHE A 274 -11.10 2.57 -17.19
CA PHE A 274 -10.25 1.38 -17.17
C PHE A 274 -11.07 0.08 -17.11
N PRO A 275 -10.93 -0.80 -18.12
CA PRO A 275 -11.58 -2.10 -18.09
C PRO A 275 -11.05 -2.99 -16.96
N VAL A 276 -11.95 -3.60 -16.18
CA VAL A 276 -11.59 -4.44 -15.02
C VAL A 276 -10.88 -5.74 -15.41
N ASP A 277 -10.91 -6.12 -16.69
CA ASP A 277 -10.18 -7.29 -17.22
C ASP A 277 -8.77 -6.96 -17.71
N GLU A 278 -8.44 -5.69 -17.89
CA GLU A 278 -7.15 -5.23 -18.41
C GLU A 278 -6.33 -4.47 -17.36
N TYR A 279 -6.99 -3.90 -16.35
CA TYR A 279 -6.33 -3.11 -15.31
C TYR A 279 -6.78 -3.54 -13.92
N ARG A 280 -5.87 -3.33 -12.98
CA ARG A 280 -6.10 -3.45 -11.56
C ARG A 280 -5.42 -2.29 -10.86
N PHE A 281 -6.04 -1.81 -9.79
CA PHE A 281 -5.52 -0.71 -9.00
C PHE A 281 -5.20 -1.15 -7.58
N ALA A 282 -4.13 -0.61 -7.02
CA ALA A 282 -3.83 -0.70 -5.59
C ALA A 282 -3.55 0.70 -5.04
N ALA A 283 -4.05 1.01 -3.85
CA ALA A 283 -3.76 2.26 -3.14
C ALA A 283 -2.77 1.98 -2.00
N VAL A 284 -1.66 2.70 -2.02
CA VAL A 284 -0.65 2.75 -0.95
C VAL A 284 -0.72 4.15 -0.35
N LEU A 285 -1.24 4.25 0.86
CA LEU A 285 -1.36 5.52 1.57
C LEU A 285 -0.39 5.54 2.74
N HIS A 286 0.24 6.70 2.95
CA HIS A 286 1.21 6.88 4.02
C HIS A 286 0.63 6.52 5.41
N PRO A 287 1.40 5.92 6.33
CA PRO A 287 0.93 5.59 7.68
C PRO A 287 0.30 6.79 8.42
N ASN A 288 0.84 8.00 8.25
CA ASN A 288 0.26 9.20 8.87
C ASN A 288 -1.18 9.50 8.40
N ILE A 289 -1.59 9.11 7.18
CA ILE A 289 -3.00 9.23 6.75
C ILE A 289 -3.87 8.27 7.55
N TRP A 290 -3.45 6.99 7.62
CA TRP A 290 -4.17 5.94 8.35
C TRP A 290 -4.34 6.25 9.83
N HIS A 291 -3.27 6.71 10.47
CA HIS A 291 -3.26 6.95 11.91
C HIS A 291 -3.71 8.37 12.29
N GLY A 292 -3.64 9.33 11.37
CA GLY A 292 -4.18 10.67 11.56
C GLY A 292 -5.72 10.71 11.47
N HIS A 293 -6.32 9.98 10.53
CA HIS A 293 -7.77 9.98 10.32
C HIS A 293 -8.49 8.74 10.88
N GLY A 294 -7.75 7.69 11.20
CA GLY A 294 -8.28 6.42 11.66
C GLY A 294 -8.54 5.43 10.50
N PRO A 295 -8.19 4.14 10.64
CA PRO A 295 -8.37 3.15 9.57
C PRO A 295 -9.81 2.96 9.09
N GLY A 296 -10.80 3.16 9.96
CA GLY A 296 -12.21 3.11 9.58
C GLY A 296 -12.58 4.23 8.59
N GLN A 297 -12.08 5.45 8.84
CA GLN A 297 -12.36 6.61 8.00
C GLN A 297 -11.74 6.47 6.61
N VAL A 298 -10.48 6.04 6.53
CA VAL A 298 -9.78 5.79 5.26
C VAL A 298 -10.53 4.74 4.42
N ARG A 299 -10.95 3.65 5.06
CA ARG A 299 -11.75 2.60 4.39
C ARG A 299 -13.10 3.11 3.92
N ALA A 300 -13.75 4.02 4.66
CA ALA A 300 -15.02 4.62 4.27
C ALA A 300 -14.86 5.55 3.06
N TRP A 301 -13.83 6.41 3.04
CA TRP A 301 -13.55 7.28 1.90
C TRP A 301 -13.28 6.49 0.61
N LEU A 302 -12.58 5.36 0.72
CA LEU A 302 -12.25 4.51 -0.43
C LEU A 302 -13.25 3.38 -0.68
N ASP A 303 -14.37 3.30 0.04
CA ASP A 303 -15.29 2.15 0.00
C ASP A 303 -15.77 1.84 -1.43
N ARG A 304 -16.26 2.86 -2.15
CA ARG A 304 -16.77 2.67 -3.51
C ARG A 304 -15.67 2.21 -4.47
N ALA A 305 -14.47 2.78 -4.37
CA ALA A 305 -13.34 2.37 -5.20
C ALA A 305 -12.93 0.92 -4.89
N ARG A 306 -12.95 0.52 -3.61
CA ARG A 306 -12.67 -0.86 -3.18
C ARG A 306 -13.71 -1.84 -3.70
N ARG A 307 -15.00 -1.51 -3.62
CA ARG A 307 -16.08 -2.30 -4.25
C ARG A 307 -15.94 -2.37 -5.78
N GLY A 308 -15.30 -1.38 -6.39
CA GLY A 308 -14.88 -1.36 -7.80
C GLY A 308 -13.62 -2.18 -8.12
N GLY A 309 -12.99 -2.80 -7.12
CA GLY A 309 -11.81 -3.66 -7.27
C GLY A 309 -10.47 -3.04 -6.90
N LEU A 310 -10.43 -1.81 -6.34
CA LEU A 310 -9.21 -1.20 -5.78
C LEU A 310 -8.72 -1.99 -4.55
N ALA A 311 -7.50 -2.50 -4.59
CA ALA A 311 -6.84 -3.07 -3.41
C ALA A 311 -6.32 -1.95 -2.49
N LEU A 312 -6.76 -1.90 -1.24
CA LEU A 312 -6.27 -0.91 -0.28
C LEU A 312 -5.19 -1.58 0.59
N ILE A 313 -3.93 -1.22 0.34
CA ILE A 313 -2.77 -1.88 0.93
C ILE A 313 -2.55 -1.37 2.35
N ASP A 314 -2.21 -2.28 3.25
CA ASP A 314 -1.85 -1.98 4.63
C ASP A 314 -0.63 -1.02 4.68
N PRO A 315 -0.59 -0.04 5.60
CA PRO A 315 0.53 0.91 5.67
C PRO A 315 1.84 0.30 6.18
N LEU A 316 1.80 -0.81 6.92
CA LEU A 316 2.98 -1.48 7.48
C LEU A 316 3.47 -2.60 6.56
N GLU A 317 2.53 -3.33 5.97
CA GLU A 317 2.79 -4.52 5.15
C GLU A 317 2.34 -4.36 3.70
N GLY A 318 2.92 -5.12 2.77
CA GLY A 318 2.41 -5.22 1.41
C GLY A 318 2.76 -4.08 0.44
N TRP A 319 3.06 -2.86 0.91
CA TRP A 319 3.35 -1.72 0.01
C TRP A 319 4.59 -1.95 -0.87
N ARG A 320 5.63 -2.60 -0.34
CA ARG A 320 6.84 -2.98 -1.09
C ARG A 320 6.53 -4.04 -2.15
N GLN A 321 5.69 -5.00 -1.80
CA GLN A 321 5.20 -6.04 -2.70
C GLN A 321 4.36 -5.44 -3.82
N ALA A 322 3.49 -4.46 -3.50
CA ALA A 322 2.72 -3.71 -4.49
C ALA A 322 3.62 -2.93 -5.45
N LEU A 323 4.68 -2.27 -4.94
CA LEU A 323 5.67 -1.60 -5.78
C LEU A 323 6.40 -2.57 -6.72
N VAL A 324 6.89 -3.71 -6.21
CA VAL A 324 7.56 -4.72 -7.04
C VAL A 324 6.59 -5.30 -8.08
N ALA A 325 5.32 -5.46 -7.74
CA ALA A 325 4.27 -5.98 -8.61
C ALA A 325 3.78 -4.98 -9.68
N ALA A 326 4.02 -3.69 -9.50
CA ALA A 326 3.43 -2.62 -10.31
C ALA A 326 3.91 -2.66 -11.78
N ASP A 327 3.03 -2.21 -12.68
CA ASP A 327 3.36 -1.86 -14.07
C ASP A 327 3.53 -0.34 -14.23
N ALA A 328 2.87 0.46 -13.38
CA ALA A 328 3.11 1.90 -13.23
C ALA A 328 2.68 2.40 -11.85
N VAL A 329 3.18 3.56 -11.46
CA VAL A 329 2.80 4.28 -10.23
C VAL A 329 2.28 5.66 -10.59
N VAL A 330 1.11 6.02 -10.06
CA VAL A 330 0.63 7.41 -9.99
C VAL A 330 0.88 7.87 -8.56
N GLY A 331 1.77 8.83 -8.38
CA GLY A 331 2.24 9.18 -7.04
C GLY A 331 2.57 10.65 -6.85
N ASP A 332 2.97 11.00 -5.64
CA ASP A 332 3.42 12.35 -5.28
C ASP A 332 4.88 12.38 -4.84
N HIS A 333 5.28 13.49 -4.23
CA HIS A 333 6.62 13.76 -3.71
C HIS A 333 7.05 12.92 -2.47
N GLY A 334 6.44 11.75 -2.24
CA GLY A 334 6.80 10.80 -1.18
C GLY A 334 7.92 9.81 -1.56
N SER A 335 8.56 9.21 -0.54
CA SER A 335 9.65 8.23 -0.71
C SER A 335 9.25 7.00 -1.54
N VAL A 336 8.01 6.53 -1.40
CA VAL A 336 7.47 5.37 -2.12
C VAL A 336 7.46 5.61 -3.64
N THR A 337 7.13 6.83 -4.09
CA THR A 337 7.20 7.22 -5.51
C THR A 337 8.64 7.19 -6.02
N PHE A 338 9.60 7.66 -5.22
CA PHE A 338 11.01 7.65 -5.61
C PHE A 338 11.59 6.23 -5.63
N TYR A 339 11.21 5.35 -4.70
CA TYR A 339 11.56 3.92 -4.76
C TYR A 339 11.00 3.24 -6.02
N ALA A 340 9.78 3.60 -6.45
CA ALA A 340 9.23 3.10 -7.71
C ALA A 340 10.09 3.52 -8.90
N ALA A 341 10.50 4.79 -8.96
CA ALA A 341 11.40 5.27 -9.99
C ALA A 341 12.77 4.56 -9.94
N ALA A 342 13.32 4.33 -8.74
CA ALA A 342 14.56 3.59 -8.52
C ALA A 342 14.47 2.11 -8.92
N LEU A 343 13.27 1.52 -8.86
CA LEU A 343 12.97 0.20 -9.40
C LEU A 343 12.95 0.15 -10.93
N GLY A 344 12.94 1.32 -11.58
CA GLY A 344 12.70 1.45 -13.01
C GLY A 344 11.22 1.39 -13.39
N THR A 345 10.30 1.42 -12.42
CA THR A 345 8.85 1.44 -12.67
C THR A 345 8.45 2.81 -13.23
N PRO A 346 7.59 2.89 -14.27
CA PRO A 346 7.07 4.15 -14.77
C PRO A 346 6.31 4.93 -13.68
N VAL A 347 6.56 6.23 -13.56
CA VAL A 347 5.94 7.11 -12.57
C VAL A 347 5.25 8.27 -13.28
N LEU A 348 3.98 8.52 -12.93
CA LEU A 348 3.23 9.72 -13.28
C LEU A 348 2.98 10.53 -12.01
N LEU A 349 3.46 11.78 -11.97
CA LEU A 349 3.34 12.63 -10.80
C LEU A 349 1.98 13.32 -10.75
N ALA A 350 1.18 12.98 -9.75
CA ALA A 350 -0.09 13.64 -9.47
C ALA A 350 0.08 14.93 -8.67
N ALA A 351 1.01 14.95 -7.69
CA ALA A 351 1.29 16.14 -6.89
C ALA A 351 2.79 16.25 -6.58
N ALA A 352 3.37 17.43 -6.77
CA ALA A 352 4.79 17.67 -6.53
C ALA A 352 5.06 19.09 -5.98
N PRO A 353 4.67 19.37 -4.72
CA PRO A 353 5.03 20.61 -4.03
C PRO A 353 6.54 20.64 -3.76
N LEU A 354 7.33 21.10 -4.74
CA LEU A 354 8.80 21.13 -4.66
C LEU A 354 9.33 21.93 -3.47
N HIS A 355 8.56 22.88 -2.93
CA HIS A 355 8.93 23.68 -1.77
C HIS A 355 8.95 22.86 -0.46
N GLU A 356 8.32 21.68 -0.40
CA GLU A 356 8.39 20.76 0.74
C GLU A 356 9.64 19.86 0.72
N LEU A 357 10.46 19.98 -0.32
CA LEU A 357 11.68 19.21 -0.51
C LEU A 357 12.92 20.11 -0.41
N ASP A 358 14.05 19.50 -0.06
CA ASP A 358 15.34 20.12 -0.31
C ASP A 358 15.57 20.22 -1.84
N PRO A 359 15.75 21.42 -2.43
CA PRO A 359 15.97 21.59 -3.85
C PRO A 359 17.25 20.91 -4.37
N GLU A 360 18.23 20.67 -3.50
CA GLU A 360 19.50 20.00 -3.82
C GLU A 360 19.39 18.47 -3.73
N ALA A 361 18.32 17.93 -3.16
CA ALA A 361 18.15 16.48 -3.06
C ALA A 361 17.82 15.84 -4.43
N PRO A 362 18.34 14.63 -4.73
CA PRO A 362 18.06 13.90 -5.97
C PRO A 362 16.57 13.64 -6.24
N ILE A 363 15.75 13.55 -5.18
CA ILE A 363 14.30 13.47 -5.34
C ILE A 363 13.74 14.72 -6.03
N SER A 364 14.25 15.91 -5.73
CA SER A 364 13.81 17.16 -6.35
C SER A 364 14.18 17.23 -7.83
N ASP A 365 15.37 16.74 -8.21
CA ASP A 365 15.75 16.57 -9.63
C ASP A 365 14.76 15.69 -10.37
N PHE A 366 14.46 14.52 -9.81
CA PHE A 366 13.47 13.60 -10.38
C PHE A 366 12.08 14.24 -10.49
N MET A 367 11.60 14.92 -9.44
CA MET A 367 10.27 15.55 -9.42
C MET A 367 10.13 16.70 -10.42
N ARG A 368 11.25 17.33 -10.83
CA ARG A 368 11.27 18.36 -11.88
C ARG A 368 11.10 17.80 -13.29
N VAL A 369 11.59 16.59 -13.55
CA VAL A 369 11.64 16.01 -14.91
C VAL A 369 10.61 14.91 -15.17
N ALA A 370 10.08 14.28 -14.12
CA ALA A 370 9.10 13.21 -14.27
C ALA A 370 7.77 13.73 -14.89
N PRO A 371 7.09 12.91 -15.71
CA PRO A 371 5.85 13.31 -16.36
C PRO A 371 4.77 13.59 -15.30
N ARG A 372 4.01 14.66 -15.53
CA ARG A 372 2.93 15.09 -14.63
C ARG A 372 1.58 14.62 -15.15
N LEU A 373 0.71 14.26 -14.23
CA LEU A 373 -0.69 14.01 -14.51
C LEU A 373 -1.35 15.32 -14.94
N ASP A 374 -2.07 15.27 -16.06
CA ASP A 374 -3.03 16.30 -16.46
C ASP A 374 -4.44 15.87 -16.02
N PRO A 375 -5.05 16.53 -15.02
CA PRO A 375 -6.40 16.19 -14.57
C PRO A 375 -7.48 16.39 -15.64
N GLY A 376 -7.25 17.27 -16.63
CA GLY A 376 -8.21 17.55 -17.71
C GLY A 376 -8.19 16.54 -18.86
N ALA A 377 -7.12 15.76 -18.99
CA ALA A 377 -6.95 14.78 -20.08
C ALA A 377 -7.42 13.36 -19.67
N PRO A 378 -7.79 12.47 -20.62
CA PRO A 378 -8.12 11.07 -20.33
C PRO A 378 -7.01 10.37 -19.54
N LEU A 379 -7.35 9.79 -18.39
CA LEU A 379 -6.41 9.19 -17.46
C LEU A 379 -5.83 7.90 -18.05
N ARG A 380 -6.66 7.09 -18.73
CA ARG A 380 -6.18 5.84 -19.36
C ARG A 380 -5.11 6.10 -20.41
N GLU A 381 -5.30 7.09 -21.27
CA GLU A 381 -4.33 7.42 -22.32
C GLU A 381 -2.98 7.89 -21.74
N GLN A 382 -3.01 8.63 -20.63
CA GLN A 382 -1.79 9.06 -19.95
C GLN A 382 -1.03 7.86 -19.37
N VAL A 383 -1.74 6.94 -18.72
CA VAL A 383 -1.15 5.72 -18.14
C VAL A 383 -0.61 4.78 -19.23
N ASP A 384 -1.37 4.56 -20.31
CA ASP A 384 -0.92 3.70 -21.40
C ASP A 384 0.32 4.28 -22.09
N ARG A 385 0.31 5.59 -22.39
CA ARG A 385 1.45 6.28 -22.97
C ARG A 385 2.67 6.24 -22.07
N LEU A 386 2.48 6.41 -20.76
CA LEU A 386 3.54 6.32 -19.76
C LEU A 386 4.20 4.93 -19.84
N VAL A 387 3.41 3.86 -19.79
CA VAL A 387 3.91 2.48 -19.83
C VAL A 387 4.62 2.18 -21.16
N GLU A 388 4.03 2.57 -22.28
CA GLU A 388 4.57 2.28 -23.63
C GLU A 388 5.87 3.02 -23.94
N ARG A 389 5.99 4.27 -23.48
CA ARG A 389 7.13 5.14 -23.82
C ARG A 389 8.18 5.24 -22.72
N HIS A 390 8.01 4.53 -21.60
CA HIS A 390 8.89 4.64 -20.44
C HIS A 390 10.35 4.34 -20.77
N ARG A 391 11.23 5.17 -20.23
CA ARG A 391 12.68 4.97 -20.18
C ARG A 391 13.13 5.29 -18.76
N PRO A 392 13.63 4.31 -17.99
CA PRO A 392 14.11 4.56 -16.64
C PRO A 392 15.17 5.65 -16.61
N LEU A 393 15.02 6.61 -15.69
CA LEU A 393 16.05 7.59 -15.39
C LEU A 393 17.11 6.95 -14.50
N PRO A 394 18.42 7.18 -14.73
CA PRO A 394 19.47 6.58 -13.91
C PRO A 394 19.48 7.13 -12.48
N GLY A 395 19.19 8.43 -12.31
CA GLY A 395 19.30 9.15 -11.04
C GLY A 395 18.58 8.46 -9.86
N PRO A 396 17.27 8.13 -9.93
CA PRO A 396 16.59 7.49 -8.81
C PRO A 396 17.26 6.20 -8.31
N ALA A 397 17.73 5.33 -9.20
CA ALA A 397 18.39 4.09 -8.81
C ALA A 397 19.78 4.34 -8.19
N GLU A 398 20.56 5.23 -8.81
CA GLU A 398 21.90 5.62 -8.36
C GLU A 398 21.87 6.26 -6.96
N PHE A 399 20.97 7.22 -6.75
CA PHE A 399 20.92 8.02 -5.53
C PHE A 399 20.10 7.41 -4.39
N THR A 400 19.43 6.27 -4.59
CA THR A 400 18.74 5.57 -3.50
C THR A 400 19.74 4.93 -2.55
N THR A 401 20.76 4.23 -3.07
CA THR A 401 21.85 3.66 -2.29
C THR A 401 23.10 3.48 -3.15
N SER A 402 24.26 3.82 -2.59
CA SER A 402 25.57 3.60 -3.24
C SER A 402 26.16 2.21 -2.97
N VAL A 403 25.54 1.44 -2.07
CA VAL A 403 26.02 0.12 -1.62
C VAL A 403 24.87 -0.91 -1.69
N PRO A 404 24.28 -1.13 -2.88
CA PRO A 404 23.11 -1.99 -3.03
C PRO A 404 23.40 -3.43 -2.62
N GLY A 405 22.56 -3.98 -1.74
CA GLY A 405 22.67 -5.34 -1.21
C GLY A 405 23.59 -5.48 0.00
N GLU A 406 24.26 -4.42 0.44
CA GLU A 406 25.22 -4.46 1.54
C GLU A 406 24.69 -3.89 2.86
N ALA A 407 23.46 -3.36 2.90
CA ALA A 407 22.97 -2.62 4.06
C ALA A 407 22.93 -3.49 5.32
N ALA A 408 22.56 -4.76 5.19
CA ALA A 408 22.52 -5.70 6.31
C ALA A 408 23.88 -5.83 7.00
N ALA A 409 24.93 -6.06 6.22
CA ALA A 409 26.29 -6.26 6.72
C ALA A 409 26.83 -4.97 7.34
N ARG A 410 26.66 -3.83 6.65
CA ARG A 410 27.18 -2.53 7.10
C ARG A 410 26.49 -2.05 8.38
N LEU A 411 25.15 -2.18 8.45
CA LEU A 411 24.39 -1.81 9.64
C LEU A 411 24.72 -2.71 10.83
N ARG A 412 24.81 -4.03 10.64
CA ARG A 412 25.17 -4.93 11.73
C ARG A 412 26.58 -4.63 12.24
N SER A 413 27.54 -4.40 11.35
CA SER A 413 28.90 -4.03 11.73
C SER A 413 28.94 -2.72 12.53
N LEU A 414 28.21 -1.70 12.09
CA LEU A 414 28.04 -0.45 12.82
C LEU A 414 27.47 -0.69 14.22
N PHE A 415 26.35 -1.39 14.33
CA PHE A 415 25.67 -1.61 15.61
C PHE A 415 26.53 -2.38 16.62
N TYR A 416 27.20 -3.45 16.18
CA TYR A 416 28.07 -4.23 17.05
C TYR A 416 29.33 -3.45 17.46
N SER A 417 29.90 -2.65 16.55
CA SER A 417 31.01 -1.74 16.86
C SER A 417 30.59 -0.70 17.91
N MET A 418 29.40 -0.12 17.81
CA MET A 418 28.89 0.87 18.77
C MET A 418 28.68 0.27 20.16
N MET A 419 28.24 -0.99 20.23
CA MET A 419 28.13 -1.74 21.49
C MET A 419 29.48 -2.22 22.05
N GLY A 420 30.58 -2.09 21.29
CA GLY A 420 31.88 -2.64 21.67
C GLY A 420 31.93 -4.17 21.67
N ALA A 421 31.15 -4.82 20.82
CA ALA A 421 30.99 -6.28 20.77
C ALA A 421 31.39 -6.86 19.41
N ALA A 422 31.86 -8.11 19.40
CA ALA A 422 32.12 -8.85 18.16
C ALA A 422 30.80 -9.31 17.52
N GLU A 423 30.70 -9.16 16.19
CA GLU A 423 29.60 -9.71 15.40
C GLU A 423 29.47 -11.24 15.55
N PRO A 424 28.27 -11.80 15.39
CA PRO A 424 28.09 -13.24 15.25
C PRO A 424 28.83 -13.80 14.02
N GLU A 425 29.23 -15.07 14.08
CA GLU A 425 29.98 -15.74 13.00
C GLU A 425 29.15 -15.97 11.71
N TRP A 426 27.81 -15.94 11.80
CA TRP A 426 26.94 -16.10 10.64
C TRP A 426 26.71 -14.79 9.87
N PRO A 427 26.43 -14.83 8.55
CA PRO A 427 26.21 -13.63 7.75
C PRO A 427 25.04 -12.77 8.23
N ALA A 428 25.15 -11.45 8.06
CA ALA A 428 24.04 -10.53 8.29
C ALA A 428 22.97 -10.73 7.21
N SER A 429 21.70 -10.76 7.60
CA SER A 429 20.59 -10.89 6.67
C SER A 429 19.40 -10.02 7.08
N LEU A 430 18.66 -9.56 6.07
CA LEU A 430 17.35 -8.92 6.26
C LEU A 430 16.27 -9.95 5.98
N GLN A 431 15.13 -9.83 6.66
CA GLN A 431 14.00 -10.70 6.39
C GLN A 431 13.51 -10.51 4.95
N PRO A 432 13.33 -11.58 4.15
CA PRO A 432 12.70 -11.48 2.85
C PRO A 432 11.34 -10.79 2.95
N LEU A 433 10.90 -10.12 1.87
CA LEU A 433 9.53 -9.62 1.83
C LEU A 433 8.56 -10.83 1.86
N PRO A 434 7.63 -10.90 2.84
CA PRO A 434 6.70 -12.01 2.91
C PRO A 434 5.79 -12.01 1.68
N LEU A 435 5.37 -13.20 1.25
CA LEU A 435 4.30 -13.35 0.27
C LEU A 435 2.98 -13.01 0.98
N PRO A 436 2.25 -11.95 0.57
CA PRO A 436 0.96 -11.62 1.17
C PRO A 436 -0.03 -12.77 0.99
N GLY A 437 -1.03 -12.84 1.88
CA GLY A 437 -2.19 -13.70 1.66
C GLY A 437 -2.84 -13.38 0.31
N HIS A 438 -3.41 -14.40 -0.34
CA HIS A 438 -4.18 -14.15 -1.56
C HIS A 438 -5.43 -13.36 -1.22
N GLU A 439 -5.62 -12.19 -1.83
CA GLU A 439 -6.83 -11.39 -1.72
C GLU A 439 -7.73 -11.66 -2.93
N PRO A 440 -8.83 -12.43 -2.77
CA PRO A 440 -9.78 -12.63 -3.85
C PRO A 440 -10.39 -11.30 -4.28
N VAL A 441 -10.47 -11.08 -5.58
CA VAL A 441 -11.05 -9.86 -6.14
C VAL A 441 -12.55 -10.06 -6.28
N SER A 442 -13.34 -9.43 -5.41
CA SER A 442 -14.79 -9.34 -5.57
C SER A 442 -15.18 -7.92 -5.97
N VAL A 443 -15.60 -7.74 -7.21
CA VAL A 443 -16.14 -6.46 -7.70
C VAL A 443 -17.64 -6.48 -7.45
N THR A 444 -18.09 -5.66 -6.52
CA THR A 444 -19.49 -5.65 -6.05
C THR A 444 -20.27 -4.42 -6.49
N VAL A 445 -19.64 -3.47 -7.20
CA VAL A 445 -20.39 -2.47 -7.97
C VAL A 445 -20.96 -3.10 -9.25
N PRO A 446 -22.06 -2.58 -9.80
CA PRO A 446 -22.56 -3.02 -11.10
C PRO A 446 -21.50 -2.88 -12.19
N LEU A 447 -21.28 -3.96 -12.94
CA LEU A 447 -20.40 -3.99 -14.10
C LEU A 447 -21.21 -3.70 -15.35
N HIS A 448 -20.78 -2.68 -16.10
CA HIS A 448 -21.27 -2.46 -17.46
C HIS A 448 -20.44 -3.31 -18.41
N VAL A 449 -21.10 -4.17 -19.18
CA VAL A 449 -20.44 -5.13 -20.04
C VAL A 449 -20.80 -4.81 -21.49
N LEU A 450 -19.80 -4.47 -22.30
CA LEU A 450 -19.95 -4.35 -23.74
C LEU A 450 -19.48 -5.64 -24.40
N THR A 451 -20.33 -6.25 -25.20
CA THR A 451 -20.01 -7.47 -25.94
C THR A 451 -20.18 -7.30 -27.44
N ARG A 452 -19.35 -8.01 -28.20
CA ARG A 452 -19.47 -8.17 -29.65
C ARG A 452 -19.31 -9.63 -30.00
N VAL A 453 -20.36 -10.21 -30.57
CA VAL A 453 -20.38 -11.61 -30.99
C VAL A 453 -20.05 -11.69 -32.47
N SER A 454 -18.96 -12.36 -32.82
CA SER A 454 -18.59 -12.60 -34.21
C SER A 454 -19.43 -13.72 -34.83
N HIS A 455 -19.46 -13.77 -36.17
CA HIS A 455 -20.08 -14.86 -36.93
C HIS A 455 -19.52 -16.26 -36.62
N ARG A 456 -18.32 -16.35 -36.02
CA ARG A 456 -17.68 -17.62 -35.60
C ARG A 456 -17.97 -17.99 -34.15
N GLY A 457 -18.83 -17.24 -33.45
CA GLY A 457 -19.14 -17.47 -32.04
C GLY A 457 -18.03 -17.07 -31.06
N GLU A 458 -17.03 -16.29 -31.50
CA GLU A 458 -16.10 -15.62 -30.60
C GLU A 458 -16.74 -14.36 -30.02
N VAL A 459 -16.62 -14.17 -28.71
CA VAL A 459 -17.11 -12.99 -27.99
C VAL A 459 -15.95 -12.09 -27.63
N THR A 460 -15.94 -10.88 -28.17
CA THR A 460 -15.07 -9.81 -27.65
C THR A 460 -15.82 -9.06 -26.57
N MET A 461 -15.16 -8.80 -25.44
CA MET A 461 -15.81 -8.16 -24.30
C MET A 461 -14.91 -7.13 -23.62
N THR A 462 -15.55 -6.09 -23.09
CA THR A 462 -14.95 -5.10 -22.20
C THR A 462 -15.90 -4.82 -21.04
N ARG A 463 -15.39 -4.84 -19.81
CA ARG A 463 -16.19 -4.63 -18.58
C ARG A 463 -15.67 -3.45 -17.79
N TRP A 464 -16.56 -2.59 -17.32
CA TRP A 464 -16.23 -1.42 -16.48
C TRP A 464 -16.99 -1.43 -15.17
N ALA A 465 -16.35 -0.94 -14.11
CA ALA A 465 -16.93 -0.78 -12.77
C ALA A 465 -17.78 0.51 -12.63
N GLY A 466 -18.03 1.19 -13.75
CA GLY A 466 -18.87 2.37 -13.86
C GLY A 466 -19.34 2.56 -15.30
N ALA A 467 -20.25 3.52 -15.52
CA ALA A 467 -20.84 3.76 -16.83
C ALA A 467 -19.76 4.08 -17.88
N PRO A 468 -19.66 3.29 -18.97
CA PRO A 468 -18.59 3.44 -19.95
C PRO A 468 -18.71 4.75 -20.73
N PRO A 469 -17.63 5.23 -21.37
CA PRO A 469 -17.69 6.35 -22.29
C PRO A 469 -18.55 5.99 -23.52
N SER A 470 -19.53 6.85 -23.82
CA SER A 470 -20.56 6.63 -24.86
C SER A 470 -20.01 6.39 -26.27
N ALA A 471 -18.84 6.94 -26.60
CA ALA A 471 -18.20 6.79 -27.91
C ALA A 471 -17.73 5.36 -28.24
N GLY A 472 -17.56 4.48 -27.25
CA GLY A 472 -17.05 3.11 -27.44
C GLY A 472 -18.11 2.03 -27.67
N CYS A 473 -19.38 2.36 -27.48
CA CYS A 473 -20.50 1.41 -27.53
C CYS A 473 -21.19 1.33 -28.90
N ALA A 474 -20.74 2.11 -29.89
CA ALA A 474 -21.20 1.92 -31.26
C ALA A 474 -20.82 0.51 -31.72
N ASP A 475 -21.79 -0.26 -32.23
CA ASP A 475 -21.60 -1.62 -32.78
C ASP A 475 -21.36 -2.74 -31.74
N GLY A 476 -22.05 -2.72 -30.59
CA GLY A 476 -22.06 -3.85 -29.65
C GLY A 476 -23.23 -3.80 -28.66
N ASP A 477 -23.52 -4.93 -28.03
CA ASP A 477 -24.60 -5.07 -27.05
C ASP A 477 -24.07 -4.77 -25.65
N VAL A 478 -24.85 -4.00 -24.89
CA VAL A 478 -24.53 -3.63 -23.51
C VAL A 478 -25.50 -4.31 -22.56
N HIS A 479 -24.96 -5.02 -21.57
CA HIS A 479 -25.74 -5.62 -20.49
C HIS A 479 -25.09 -5.30 -19.14
N ILE A 480 -25.84 -5.48 -18.06
CA ILE A 480 -25.38 -5.22 -16.69
C ILE A 480 -25.14 -6.55 -15.97
N ALA A 481 -23.95 -6.70 -15.40
CA ALA A 481 -23.60 -7.83 -14.54
C ALA A 481 -23.38 -7.35 -13.10
N VAL A 482 -24.05 -7.97 -12.13
CA VAL A 482 -24.05 -7.49 -10.73
C VAL A 482 -23.75 -8.62 -9.77
N HIS A 483 -22.86 -8.36 -8.81
CA HIS A 483 -22.62 -9.28 -7.72
C HIS A 483 -23.81 -9.26 -6.74
N GLU A 484 -24.26 -10.42 -6.25
CA GLU A 484 -25.41 -10.54 -5.34
C GLU A 484 -25.27 -9.67 -4.09
N ASP A 485 -24.09 -9.65 -3.47
CA ASP A 485 -23.78 -8.82 -2.29
C ASP A 485 -23.51 -7.32 -2.61
N THR A 486 -24.04 -6.79 -3.72
CA THR A 486 -23.90 -5.36 -4.06
C THR A 486 -24.58 -4.45 -3.03
N ARG A 487 -24.02 -3.24 -2.84
CA ARG A 487 -24.69 -2.17 -2.09
C ARG A 487 -25.57 -1.28 -2.99
N ASP A 488 -25.39 -1.37 -4.30
CA ASP A 488 -26.17 -0.64 -5.30
C ASP A 488 -27.40 -1.52 -5.66
N VAL A 489 -28.37 -1.60 -4.76
CA VAL A 489 -29.50 -2.56 -4.82
C VAL A 489 -30.36 -2.43 -6.07
N ASP A 490 -30.58 -1.20 -6.54
CA ASP A 490 -31.29 -0.91 -7.80
C ASP A 490 -30.59 -1.57 -9.00
N GLY A 491 -29.28 -1.79 -8.91
CA GLY A 491 -28.51 -2.50 -9.90
C GLY A 491 -28.93 -3.98 -10.06
N LEU A 492 -29.37 -4.65 -8.98
CA LEU A 492 -29.83 -6.04 -9.06
C LEU A 492 -31.15 -6.17 -9.83
N GLU A 493 -32.03 -5.17 -9.75
CA GLU A 493 -33.29 -5.17 -10.50
C GLU A 493 -33.05 -5.03 -12.01
N LEU A 494 -32.00 -4.29 -12.39
CA LEU A 494 -31.58 -4.05 -13.77
C LEU A 494 -30.55 -5.06 -14.29
N ALA A 495 -30.12 -6.02 -13.48
CA ALA A 495 -29.06 -6.95 -13.84
C ALA A 495 -29.54 -8.00 -14.83
N ASP A 496 -28.92 -8.06 -16.01
CA ASP A 496 -29.08 -9.19 -16.95
C ASP A 496 -28.35 -10.44 -16.45
N VAL A 497 -27.23 -10.24 -15.75
CA VAL A 497 -26.42 -11.29 -15.14
C VAL A 497 -26.25 -11.02 -13.65
N VAL A 498 -26.70 -11.94 -12.80
CA VAL A 498 -26.41 -11.89 -11.36
C VAL A 498 -25.38 -12.96 -11.02
N PHE A 499 -24.30 -12.59 -10.35
CA PHE A 499 -23.23 -13.52 -9.99
C PHE A 499 -22.87 -13.47 -8.50
N ARG A 500 -22.27 -14.55 -7.99
CA ARG A 500 -21.56 -14.53 -6.71
C ARG A 500 -20.32 -15.39 -6.73
N ASP A 501 -19.35 -15.07 -5.89
CA ASP A 501 -18.22 -15.96 -5.57
C ASP A 501 -18.49 -16.75 -4.28
N GLY A 502 -18.15 -18.05 -4.25
CA GLY A 502 -18.40 -18.87 -3.07
C GLY A 502 -17.88 -20.29 -3.19
N ARG A 503 -17.77 -20.98 -2.06
CA ARG A 503 -17.46 -22.40 -2.06
C ARG A 503 -18.73 -23.18 -2.47
N PRO A 504 -18.66 -24.16 -3.40
CA PRO A 504 -19.84 -24.93 -3.82
C PRO A 504 -20.54 -25.70 -2.70
N ASP A 505 -19.85 -25.95 -1.59
CA ASP A 505 -20.33 -26.66 -0.41
C ASP A 505 -20.69 -25.73 0.75
N ASP A 506 -20.80 -24.42 0.52
CA ASP A 506 -21.17 -23.44 1.55
C ASP A 506 -22.64 -23.60 1.95
N PRO A 507 -22.94 -24.03 3.20
CA PRO A 507 -24.32 -24.31 3.62
C PRO A 507 -25.22 -23.08 3.65
N ARG A 508 -24.65 -21.86 3.59
CA ARG A 508 -25.43 -20.61 3.58
C ARG A 508 -26.13 -20.35 2.25
N PHE A 509 -25.61 -20.91 1.14
CA PHE A 509 -26.15 -20.73 -0.22
C PHE A 509 -26.75 -22.02 -0.79
N GLY A 510 -26.52 -23.15 -0.13
CA GLY A 510 -26.83 -24.46 -0.69
C GLY A 510 -25.92 -24.80 -1.88
N SER A 511 -26.36 -25.76 -2.71
CA SER A 511 -25.59 -26.09 -3.91
C SER A 511 -25.64 -24.94 -4.94
N PRO A 512 -24.64 -24.80 -5.82
CA PRO A 512 -24.70 -23.84 -6.93
C PRO A 512 -25.96 -23.99 -7.79
N ALA A 513 -26.47 -25.23 -7.90
CA ALA A 513 -27.72 -25.52 -8.58
C ALA A 513 -28.94 -24.95 -7.86
N LEU A 514 -28.98 -24.97 -6.53
CA LEU A 514 -30.07 -24.37 -5.76
C LEU A 514 -30.00 -22.84 -5.85
N TRP A 515 -28.84 -22.26 -5.53
CA TRP A 515 -28.63 -20.81 -5.55
C TRP A 515 -28.99 -20.18 -6.90
N THR A 516 -28.56 -20.78 -8.01
CA THR A 516 -28.88 -20.25 -9.35
C THR A 516 -30.38 -20.28 -9.67
N ALA A 517 -31.18 -21.17 -9.06
CA ALA A 517 -32.64 -21.16 -9.23
C ALA A 517 -33.26 -20.03 -8.41
N GLU A 518 -32.87 -19.91 -7.15
CA GLU A 518 -33.40 -18.91 -6.22
C GLU A 518 -33.13 -17.49 -6.72
N VAL A 519 -31.94 -17.22 -7.26
CA VAL A 519 -31.60 -15.90 -7.82
C VAL A 519 -32.48 -15.56 -9.03
N LEU A 520 -32.73 -16.52 -9.93
CA LEU A 520 -33.59 -16.28 -11.09
C LEU A 520 -35.07 -16.09 -10.70
N ASP A 521 -35.52 -16.75 -9.63
CA ASP A 521 -36.87 -16.56 -9.09
C ASP A 521 -36.99 -15.17 -8.43
N ARG A 522 -36.01 -14.80 -7.60
CA ARG A 522 -35.98 -13.53 -6.87
C ARG A 522 -35.82 -12.29 -7.76
N HIS A 523 -35.09 -12.41 -8.87
CA HIS A 523 -34.80 -11.30 -9.78
C HIS A 523 -35.37 -11.58 -11.18
N PRO A 524 -36.62 -11.19 -11.48
CA PRO A 524 -37.26 -11.49 -12.77
C PRO A 524 -36.54 -10.92 -14.00
N GLY A 525 -35.82 -9.81 -13.84
CA GLY A 525 -34.98 -9.20 -14.90
C GLY A 525 -33.70 -9.97 -15.22
N CYS A 526 -33.24 -10.84 -14.31
CA CYS A 526 -32.02 -11.61 -14.49
C CYS A 526 -32.19 -12.68 -15.58
N ALA A 527 -31.43 -12.59 -16.66
CA ALA A 527 -31.42 -13.55 -17.75
C ALA A 527 -30.48 -14.74 -17.48
N LEU A 528 -29.44 -14.54 -16.65
CA LEU A 528 -28.46 -15.58 -16.34
C LEU A 528 -27.90 -15.43 -14.92
N ALA A 529 -28.03 -16.49 -14.10
CA ALA A 529 -27.40 -16.56 -12.79
C ALA A 529 -26.06 -17.32 -12.88
N ALA A 530 -25.02 -16.83 -12.20
CA ALA A 530 -23.67 -17.37 -12.26
C ALA A 530 -23.01 -17.53 -10.87
N PHE A 531 -22.75 -18.77 -10.47
CA PHE A 531 -22.03 -19.09 -9.24
C PHE A 531 -20.56 -19.37 -9.56
N VAL A 532 -19.66 -18.48 -9.14
CA VAL A 532 -18.21 -18.61 -9.33
C VAL A 532 -17.66 -19.54 -8.25
N ALA A 533 -17.37 -20.78 -8.65
CA ALA A 533 -16.96 -21.88 -7.77
C ALA A 533 -15.45 -21.91 -7.49
N GLY A 534 -14.66 -21.23 -8.32
CA GLY A 534 -13.22 -21.16 -8.20
C GLY A 534 -12.60 -20.21 -9.24
N PRO A 535 -11.25 -20.09 -9.29
CA PRO A 535 -10.57 -19.11 -10.14
C PRO A 535 -10.80 -19.25 -11.65
N SER A 536 -11.20 -20.43 -12.11
CA SER A 536 -11.42 -20.76 -13.52
C SER A 536 -12.72 -21.51 -13.77
N GLU A 537 -13.60 -21.59 -12.76
CA GLU A 537 -14.79 -22.44 -12.78
C GLU A 537 -16.03 -21.67 -12.35
N CYS A 538 -17.12 -21.83 -13.10
CA CYS A 538 -18.41 -21.24 -12.79
C CYS A 538 -19.54 -22.18 -13.17
N VAL A 539 -20.57 -22.23 -12.32
CA VAL A 539 -21.83 -22.91 -12.59
C VAL A 539 -22.85 -21.83 -12.97
N VAL A 540 -23.49 -21.98 -14.13
CA VAL A 540 -24.42 -20.98 -14.66
C VAL A 540 -25.77 -21.59 -14.99
N ARG A 541 -26.83 -20.79 -14.87
CA ARG A 541 -28.18 -21.13 -15.31
C ARG A 541 -28.79 -19.96 -16.09
N PRO A 542 -29.03 -20.12 -17.39
CA PRO A 542 -29.88 -19.20 -18.15
C PRO A 542 -31.34 -19.33 -17.71
N ARG A 543 -32.12 -18.24 -17.76
CA ARG A 543 -33.57 -18.27 -17.51
C ARG A 543 -34.26 -19.22 -18.49
N GLY A 544 -35.05 -20.15 -17.97
CA GLY A 544 -35.70 -21.21 -18.77
C GLY A 544 -34.74 -22.25 -19.36
N GLY A 545 -33.45 -22.17 -19.05
CA GLY A 545 -32.41 -23.08 -19.51
C GLY A 545 -32.00 -24.13 -18.47
N ARG A 546 -31.15 -25.06 -18.89
CA ARG A 546 -30.56 -26.09 -18.01
C ARG A 546 -29.30 -25.57 -17.30
N LEU A 547 -28.90 -26.27 -16.24
CA LEU A 547 -27.67 -25.98 -15.51
C LEU A 547 -26.42 -26.32 -16.36
N LEU A 548 -25.42 -25.45 -16.34
CA LEU A 548 -24.20 -25.59 -17.12
C LEU A 548 -22.96 -25.35 -16.24
N GLY A 549 -21.86 -26.03 -16.56
CA GLY A 549 -20.54 -25.75 -16.03
C GLY A 549 -19.69 -25.04 -17.09
N LEU A 550 -19.03 -23.96 -16.68
CA LEU A 550 -18.07 -23.20 -17.46
C LEU A 550 -16.69 -23.40 -16.85
N THR A 551 -15.72 -23.83 -17.64
CA THR A 551 -14.33 -23.95 -17.20
C THR A 551 -13.37 -23.35 -18.21
N SER A 552 -12.35 -22.64 -17.72
CA SER A 552 -11.23 -22.16 -18.52
C SER A 552 -9.95 -22.87 -18.11
N ALA A 553 -8.96 -22.92 -19.00
CA ALA A 553 -7.67 -23.54 -18.71
C ALA A 553 -6.94 -22.77 -17.58
N PRO A 554 -6.37 -23.45 -16.57
CA PRO A 554 -5.64 -22.79 -15.48
C PRO A 554 -4.47 -21.91 -15.96
N GLU A 555 -3.89 -22.22 -17.12
CA GLU A 555 -2.79 -21.48 -17.73
C GLU A 555 -3.25 -20.21 -18.48
N ALA A 556 -4.53 -20.14 -18.83
CA ALA A 556 -5.17 -19.00 -19.47
C ALA A 556 -6.56 -18.72 -18.88
N PRO A 557 -6.64 -18.44 -17.57
CA PRO A 557 -7.93 -18.32 -16.90
C PRO A 557 -8.63 -17.05 -17.36
N VAL A 558 -9.92 -17.18 -17.66
CA VAL A 558 -10.83 -16.04 -17.80
C VAL A 558 -11.56 -15.89 -16.48
N ASP A 559 -11.82 -14.64 -16.07
CA ASP A 559 -12.68 -14.39 -14.92
C ASP A 559 -14.01 -15.14 -15.12
N PRO A 560 -14.42 -16.02 -14.20
CA PRO A 560 -15.60 -16.83 -14.45
C PRO A 560 -16.90 -16.01 -14.59
N ALA A 561 -17.00 -14.82 -13.99
CA ALA A 561 -18.10 -13.89 -14.24
C ALA A 561 -18.01 -13.22 -15.63
N ALA A 562 -16.79 -13.04 -16.18
CA ALA A 562 -16.60 -12.67 -17.58
C ALA A 562 -17.08 -13.78 -18.54
N ALA A 563 -16.75 -15.05 -18.24
CA ALA A 563 -17.21 -16.18 -19.02
C ALA A 563 -18.75 -16.30 -19.01
N ALA A 564 -19.39 -16.07 -17.86
CA ALA A 564 -20.84 -16.04 -17.75
C ALA A 564 -21.47 -14.91 -18.58
N SER A 565 -20.90 -13.71 -18.54
CA SER A 565 -21.33 -12.57 -19.36
C SER A 565 -21.20 -12.84 -20.86
N ALA A 566 -20.11 -13.49 -21.28
CA ALA A 566 -19.92 -13.87 -22.68
C ALA A 566 -20.93 -14.94 -23.14
N LEU A 567 -21.28 -15.91 -22.27
CA LEU A 567 -22.36 -16.86 -22.55
C LEU A 567 -23.70 -16.16 -22.71
N HIS A 568 -24.02 -15.19 -21.84
CA HIS A 568 -25.24 -14.39 -21.95
C HIS A 568 -25.34 -13.71 -23.33
N ALA A 569 -24.27 -13.05 -23.77
CA ALA A 569 -24.21 -12.41 -25.08
C ALA A 569 -24.39 -13.41 -26.25
N LEU A 570 -23.75 -14.58 -26.20
CA LEU A 570 -23.94 -15.62 -27.23
C LEU A 570 -25.37 -16.12 -27.32
N LEU A 571 -26.02 -16.29 -26.17
CA LEU A 571 -27.40 -16.74 -26.11
C LEU A 571 -28.37 -15.66 -26.61
N GLY A 572 -28.06 -14.38 -26.39
CA GLY A 572 -28.83 -13.23 -26.87
C GLY A 572 -28.59 -12.85 -28.33
N ALA A 573 -27.49 -13.27 -28.94
CA ALA A 573 -27.09 -12.84 -30.29
C ALA A 573 -28.11 -13.21 -31.39
N GLY A 574 -28.68 -12.20 -32.04
CA GLY A 574 -29.60 -12.30 -33.19
C GLY A 574 -31.09 -12.22 -32.84
N ASP A 575 -31.93 -11.75 -33.78
CA ASP A 575 -33.37 -11.43 -33.62
C ASP A 575 -34.32 -12.64 -33.47
N GLY A 576 -33.97 -13.62 -32.63
CA GLY A 576 -34.74 -14.84 -32.46
C GLY A 576 -35.24 -15.04 -31.03
N GLY A 577 -36.55 -15.23 -30.85
CA GLY A 577 -37.18 -15.61 -29.56
C GLY A 577 -36.70 -16.97 -29.00
N GLY A 578 -37.35 -17.47 -27.95
CA GLY A 578 -36.85 -18.58 -27.11
C GLY A 578 -36.36 -19.86 -27.83
N ASN A 579 -36.93 -20.22 -28.98
CA ASN A 579 -36.48 -21.38 -29.77
C ASN A 579 -35.06 -21.19 -30.36
N ALA A 580 -34.66 -19.96 -30.69
CA ALA A 580 -33.31 -19.68 -31.20
C ALA A 580 -32.25 -19.82 -30.10
N VAL A 581 -32.58 -19.42 -28.87
CA VAL A 581 -31.70 -19.57 -27.69
C VAL A 581 -31.40 -21.04 -27.41
N ALA A 582 -32.43 -21.89 -27.44
CA ALA A 582 -32.26 -23.34 -27.24
C ALA A 582 -31.36 -23.97 -28.31
N GLY A 583 -31.54 -23.59 -29.59
CA GLY A 583 -30.68 -24.04 -30.68
C GLY A 583 -29.22 -23.63 -30.52
N ARG A 584 -28.96 -22.37 -30.14
CA ARG A 584 -27.60 -21.86 -29.86
C ARG A 584 -26.92 -22.61 -28.71
N LEU A 585 -27.67 -22.91 -27.65
CA LEU A 585 -27.13 -23.68 -26.52
C LEU A 585 -26.72 -25.11 -26.94
N VAL A 586 -27.54 -25.78 -27.76
CA VAL A 586 -27.22 -27.12 -28.29
C VAL A 586 -25.94 -27.07 -29.13
N ALA A 587 -25.78 -26.05 -29.98
CA ALA A 587 -24.57 -25.88 -30.78
C ALA A 587 -23.32 -25.68 -29.90
N LEU A 588 -23.39 -24.81 -28.87
CA LEU A 588 -22.27 -24.58 -27.94
C LEU A 588 -21.82 -25.85 -27.21
N LEU A 589 -22.78 -26.71 -26.83
CA LEU A 589 -22.48 -27.98 -26.18
C LEU A 589 -21.87 -29.00 -27.16
N ALA A 590 -22.31 -29.01 -28.42
CA ALA A 590 -21.73 -29.85 -29.46
C ALA A 590 -20.29 -29.43 -29.81
N ASP A 591 -20.04 -28.11 -29.88
CA ASP A 591 -18.72 -27.52 -30.13
C ASP A 591 -17.79 -27.56 -28.90
N GLY A 592 -18.33 -28.01 -27.76
CA GLY A 592 -17.61 -28.14 -26.49
C GLY A 592 -17.21 -26.81 -25.84
N GLY A 593 -17.67 -25.66 -26.34
CA GLY A 593 -17.37 -24.36 -25.75
C GLY A 593 -17.39 -23.15 -26.69
N PHE A 594 -16.86 -22.03 -26.22
CA PHE A 594 -16.72 -20.78 -26.98
C PHE A 594 -15.40 -20.07 -26.63
N THR A 595 -15.04 -19.05 -27.42
CA THR A 595 -13.83 -18.26 -27.17
C THR A 595 -14.23 -16.87 -26.68
N VAL A 596 -13.58 -16.42 -25.60
CA VAL A 596 -13.74 -15.07 -25.05
C VAL A 596 -12.45 -14.30 -25.24
N ARG A 597 -12.58 -13.06 -25.72
CA ARG A 597 -11.48 -12.11 -25.84
C ARG A 597 -11.72 -10.89 -24.97
N THR A 598 -10.82 -10.65 -24.02
CA THR A 598 -10.80 -9.44 -23.18
C THR A 598 -9.48 -8.72 -23.37
N GLY A 599 -9.52 -7.49 -23.87
CA GLY A 599 -8.33 -6.76 -24.29
C GLY A 599 -7.53 -7.54 -25.36
N ALA A 600 -6.24 -7.74 -25.10
CA ALA A 600 -5.34 -8.48 -25.97
C ALA A 600 -5.35 -10.01 -25.75
N ARG A 601 -6.13 -10.53 -24.80
CA ARG A 601 -6.14 -11.96 -24.45
C ARG A 601 -7.36 -12.65 -24.97
N SER A 602 -7.16 -13.84 -25.53
CA SER A 602 -8.22 -14.79 -25.88
C SER A 602 -8.06 -16.07 -25.07
N ALA A 603 -9.17 -16.65 -24.62
CA ALA A 603 -9.19 -17.97 -24.01
C ALA A 603 -10.42 -18.76 -24.43
N ARG A 604 -10.27 -20.09 -24.48
CA ARG A 604 -11.37 -21.02 -24.71
C ARG A 604 -12.05 -21.33 -23.37
N VAL A 605 -13.37 -21.17 -23.33
CA VAL A 605 -14.22 -21.59 -22.23
C VAL A 605 -14.91 -22.87 -22.66
N ARG A 606 -14.69 -23.95 -21.91
CA ARG A 606 -15.40 -25.21 -22.09
C ARG A 606 -16.78 -25.11 -21.46
N VAL A 607 -17.79 -25.63 -22.14
CA VAL A 607 -19.18 -25.67 -21.65
C VAL A 607 -19.61 -27.12 -21.51
N VAL A 608 -20.14 -27.48 -20.35
CA VAL A 608 -20.70 -28.82 -20.09
C VAL A 608 -22.10 -28.70 -19.49
N GLY A 609 -23.00 -29.63 -19.84
CA GLY A 609 -24.29 -29.75 -19.16
C GLY A 609 -24.12 -30.39 -17.80
N LEU A 610 -24.79 -29.85 -16.78
CA LEU A 610 -24.80 -30.41 -15.43
C LEU A 610 -26.18 -30.98 -15.11
N SER A 611 -26.20 -32.09 -14.37
CA SER A 611 -27.44 -32.60 -13.78
C SER A 611 -27.89 -31.68 -12.63
N PRO A 612 -29.20 -31.49 -12.41
CA PRO A 612 -29.71 -30.59 -11.37
C PRO A 612 -29.28 -30.91 -9.93
N GLY A 613 -28.73 -32.10 -9.68
CA GLY A 613 -28.34 -32.57 -8.35
C GLY A 613 -29.52 -33.18 -7.61
#